data_AF-A0A958Y474-F1
#
_entry.id   AF-A0A958Y474-F1
#
_cell.length_a   1.000
_cell.length_b   1.000
_cell.length_c   1.000
_cell.angle_alpha   90.00
_cell.angle_beta   90.00
_cell.angle_gamma   90.00
#
_symmetry.space_group_name_H-M   'P 1'
#
loop_
_entity.id
_entity.type
_entity.pdbx_description
1 polymer ?
#
loop_
_entity_poly.entity_id
_entity_poly.type
_entity_poly.pdbx_seq_one_letter_code
_entity_poly.pdbx_strand_id
1 'polypeptide(L)'
;YLRNFDFSSPGIWEFSFWAKYKLQGGLDGLNIQYSADRGQSWKQLGSDRDEDWYNYANSSEPAAAFPLGTAYFSGTKNTFEKFSLNISGLAGNADVAFRFVFRSETTG
;
A
#
# COMPACT_ATOMS: atom_id res chain seq x y z
N TYR A 1 12.37 -3.80 3.79
CA TYR A 1 11.15 -3.19 4.36
C TYR A 1 11.59 -2.14 5.38
N LEU A 2 10.68 -1.27 5.86
CA LEU A 2 10.99 -0.30 6.91
C LEU A 2 11.46 -1.00 8.20
N ARG A 3 11.93 -0.25 9.20
CA ARG A 3 12.22 -0.84 10.51
C ARG A 3 10.98 -1.52 11.10
N ASN A 4 11.19 -2.45 12.03
CA ASN A 4 10.09 -3.03 12.79
C ASN A 4 9.48 -2.00 13.75
N PHE A 5 8.17 -2.06 13.93
CA PHE A 5 7.39 -1.19 14.80
C PHE A 5 6.64 -2.06 15.82
N ASP A 6 6.69 -1.63 17.07
CA ASP A 6 6.00 -2.28 18.18
C ASP A 6 4.67 -1.59 18.44
N PHE A 7 3.57 -2.28 18.13
CA PHE A 7 2.19 -1.86 18.38
C PHE A 7 1.55 -2.68 19.52
N SER A 8 2.34 -3.28 20.42
CA SER A 8 1.84 -4.11 21.54
C SER A 8 0.86 -3.38 22.44
N SER A 9 0.99 -2.06 22.58
CA SER A 9 0.05 -1.24 23.33
C SER A 9 -1.27 -1.01 22.57
N PRO A 10 -2.44 -1.14 23.23
CA PRO A 10 -3.70 -0.69 22.67
C PRO A 10 -3.63 0.80 22.33
N GLY A 11 -4.11 1.18 21.15
CA GLY A 11 -4.05 2.56 20.71
C GLY A 11 -4.66 2.78 19.34
N ILE A 12 -4.86 4.06 19.01
CA ILE A 12 -5.20 4.49 17.66
C ILE A 12 -3.89 4.74 16.92
N TRP A 13 -3.72 4.10 15.79
CA TRP A 13 -2.50 4.16 15.01
C TRP A 13 -2.80 4.62 13.58
N GLU A 14 -1.98 5.53 13.07
CA GLU A 14 -2.03 6.04 11.70
C GLU A 14 -0.74 5.67 10.97
N PHE A 15 -0.86 5.17 9.75
CA PHE A 15 0.24 5.13 8.80
C PHE A 15 0.05 6.29 7.82
N SER A 16 1.06 7.14 7.67
CA SER A 16 1.01 8.20 6.67
C SER A 16 2.35 8.48 6.00
N PHE A 17 2.28 8.96 4.77
CA PHE A 17 3.44 9.33 3.96
C PHE A 17 3.07 10.40 2.94
N TRP A 18 4.07 11.14 2.46
CA TRP A 18 3.91 12.06 1.34
C TRP A 18 4.41 11.39 0.07
N ALA A 19 3.67 11.51 -1.03
CA ALA A 19 4.10 10.99 -2.31
C ALA A 19 3.75 11.90 -3.49
N LYS A 20 4.63 11.83 -4.49
CA LYS A 20 4.48 12.38 -5.84
C LYS A 20 4.96 11.29 -6.79
N TYR A 21 4.17 10.94 -7.80
CA TYR A 21 4.49 9.82 -8.69
C TYR A 21 3.93 10.04 -10.10
N LYS A 22 4.57 9.41 -11.08
CA LYS A 22 4.12 9.35 -12.48
C LYS A 22 4.30 7.92 -12.96
N LEU A 23 3.18 7.23 -13.11
CA LEU A 23 3.05 5.82 -13.47
C LEU A 23 2.16 5.70 -14.70
N GLN A 24 2.29 4.62 -15.48
CA GLN A 24 1.31 4.29 -16.51
C GLN A 24 -0.04 3.96 -15.85
N GLY A 25 -1.09 4.69 -16.21
CA GLY A 25 -2.40 4.58 -15.56
C GLY A 25 -3.03 3.20 -15.71
N GLY A 26 -3.44 2.61 -14.60
CA GLY A 26 -4.08 1.28 -14.53
C GLY A 26 -3.12 0.10 -14.69
N LEU A 27 -1.96 0.31 -15.31
CA LEU A 27 -1.02 -0.74 -15.66
C LEU A 27 0.15 -0.83 -14.66
N ASP A 28 0.87 0.27 -14.45
CA ASP A 28 1.89 0.36 -13.41
C ASP A 28 1.25 0.71 -12.07
N GLY A 29 1.92 0.32 -10.98
CA GLY A 29 1.40 0.62 -9.66
C GLY A 29 2.40 0.66 -8.53
N LEU A 30 1.98 1.32 -7.45
CA LEU A 30 2.59 1.26 -6.13
C LEU A 30 1.57 0.71 -5.12
N ASN A 31 1.94 -0.32 -4.38
CA ASN A 31 1.13 -0.95 -3.35
C ASN A 31 1.88 -0.91 -2.02
N ILE A 32 1.19 -0.62 -0.93
CA ILE A 32 1.76 -0.65 0.41
C ILE A 32 1.40 -1.99 1.03
N GLN A 33 2.39 -2.63 1.64
CA GLN A 33 2.20 -3.91 2.30
C GLN A 33 2.74 -3.86 3.71
N TYR A 34 2.14 -4.67 4.57
CA TYR A 34 2.60 -4.88 5.93
C TYR A 34 2.86 -6.35 6.21
N SER A 35 3.68 -6.61 7.21
CA SER A 35 3.94 -7.90 7.81
C SER A 35 3.69 -7.77 9.31
N ALA A 36 3.23 -8.85 9.95
CA ALA A 36 3.08 -8.98 11.40
C ALA A 36 3.94 -10.15 11.95
N ASP A 37 4.92 -10.61 11.15
CA ASP A 37 5.71 -11.82 11.40
C ASP A 37 7.19 -11.64 11.00
N ARG A 38 7.69 -10.40 11.17
CA ARG A 38 9.08 -10.01 10.82
C ARG A 38 9.45 -10.21 9.35
N GLY A 39 8.48 -9.99 8.48
CA GLY A 39 8.66 -10.01 7.02
C GLY A 39 8.60 -11.40 6.38
N GLN A 40 8.19 -12.43 7.13
CA GLN A 40 8.01 -13.79 6.58
C GLN A 40 6.82 -13.83 5.61
N SER A 41 5.72 -13.15 5.93
CA SER A 41 4.58 -12.96 5.04
C SER A 41 4.21 -11.49 4.90
N TRP A 42 3.58 -11.15 3.77
CA TRP A 42 3.21 -9.79 3.42
C TRP A 42 1.75 -9.73 2.97
N LYS A 43 1.01 -8.77 3.53
CA LYS A 43 -0.39 -8.49 3.22
C LYS A 43 -0.51 -7.06 2.72
N GLN A 44 -1.48 -6.79 1.85
CA GLN A 44 -1.77 -5.43 1.44
C GLN A 44 -2.22 -4.59 2.64
N LEU A 45 -1.71 -3.37 2.73
CA LEU A 45 -2.17 -2.36 3.68
C LEU A 45 -3.28 -1.54 3.02
N GLY A 46 -4.47 -1.54 3.63
CA GLY A 46 -5.68 -0.93 3.07
C GLY A 46 -6.27 -1.68 1.87
N SER A 47 -7.27 -1.09 1.26
CA SER A 47 -8.12 -1.65 0.21
C SER A 47 -8.69 -0.55 -0.68
N ASP A 48 -9.46 -0.94 -1.69
CA ASP A 48 -10.25 -0.04 -2.54
C ASP A 48 -11.45 0.61 -1.82
N ARG A 49 -11.75 0.16 -0.59
CA ARG A 49 -12.82 0.70 0.24
C ARG A 49 -12.36 1.79 1.20
N ASP A 50 -11.05 1.95 1.34
CA ASP A 50 -10.47 2.99 2.19
C ASP A 50 -10.45 4.32 1.42
N GLU A 51 -11.27 5.26 1.87
CA GLU A 51 -11.37 6.60 1.29
C GLU A 51 -10.00 7.28 1.23
N ASP A 52 -9.69 7.92 0.11
CA ASP A 52 -8.45 8.66 -0.14
C ASP A 52 -7.14 7.85 0.02
N TRP A 53 -7.21 6.51 0.06
CA TRP A 53 -6.03 5.65 0.13
C TRP A 53 -5.54 5.23 -1.25
N TYR A 54 -6.17 4.26 -1.91
CA TYR A 54 -5.82 3.86 -3.27
C TYR A 54 -6.73 4.52 -4.31
N ASN A 55 -6.17 4.87 -5.48
CA ASN A 55 -6.93 5.50 -6.57
C ASN A 55 -7.25 4.55 -7.73
N TYR A 56 -6.83 3.30 -7.66
CA TYR A 56 -7.11 2.30 -8.68
C TYR A 56 -7.31 0.92 -8.05
N ALA A 57 -8.28 0.17 -8.57
CA ALA A 57 -8.54 -1.23 -8.24
C ALA A 57 -8.64 -2.03 -9.54
N ASN A 58 -7.76 -3.00 -9.73
CA ASN A 58 -7.73 -3.77 -10.97
C ASN A 58 -8.91 -4.76 -11.01
N SER A 59 -9.90 -4.51 -11.86
CA SER A 59 -11.08 -5.37 -12.02
C SER A 59 -11.10 -6.15 -13.34
N SER A 60 -10.29 -5.78 -14.32
CA SER A 60 -10.36 -6.33 -15.68
C SER A 60 -9.04 -6.45 -16.44
N GLU A 61 -7.92 -5.92 -15.93
CA GLU A 61 -6.67 -5.81 -16.68
C GLU A 61 -5.68 -6.91 -16.29
N PRO A 62 -5.62 -8.05 -17.01
CA PRO A 62 -4.70 -9.14 -16.68
C PRO A 62 -3.23 -8.77 -16.92
N ALA A 63 -2.96 -7.78 -17.77
CA ALA A 63 -1.62 -7.30 -18.08
C ALA A 63 -1.09 -6.28 -17.05
N ALA A 64 -1.93 -5.80 -16.13
CA ALA A 64 -1.48 -4.85 -15.12
C ALA A 64 -0.46 -5.48 -14.16
N ALA A 65 0.40 -4.63 -13.57
CA ALA A 65 1.49 -5.04 -12.71
C ALA A 65 1.03 -5.72 -11.39
N PHE A 66 -0.23 -5.52 -11.01
CA PHE A 66 -0.87 -6.20 -9.90
C PHE A 66 -2.07 -7.05 -10.36
N PRO A 67 -2.29 -8.23 -9.75
CA PRO A 67 -3.39 -9.12 -10.11
C PRO A 67 -4.77 -8.48 -9.97
N LEU A 68 -5.76 -9.08 -10.64
CA LEU A 68 -7.18 -8.76 -10.46
C LEU A 68 -7.57 -8.79 -8.97
N GLY A 69 -8.39 -7.82 -8.55
CA GLY A 69 -8.82 -7.60 -7.17
C GLY A 69 -7.82 -6.84 -6.30
N THR A 70 -6.66 -6.43 -6.84
CA THR A 70 -5.66 -5.67 -6.08
C THR A 70 -5.88 -4.16 -6.22
N ALA A 71 -5.80 -3.44 -5.11
CA ALA A 71 -5.85 -1.98 -5.09
C ALA A 71 -4.45 -1.39 -4.98
N TYR A 72 -4.15 -0.33 -5.74
CA TYR A 72 -2.83 0.30 -5.77
C TYR A 72 -2.92 1.74 -6.23
N PHE A 73 -1.85 2.50 -5.96
CA PHE A 73 -1.64 3.82 -6.53
C PHE A 73 -1.23 3.68 -8.00
N SER A 74 -1.90 4.38 -8.90
CA SER A 74 -1.56 4.39 -10.32
C SER A 74 -1.78 5.77 -10.96
N GLY A 75 -1.36 5.93 -12.21
CA GLY A 75 -1.46 7.20 -12.93
C GLY A 75 -0.50 8.26 -12.40
N THR A 76 -0.93 9.53 -12.40
CA THR A 76 -0.05 10.66 -12.10
C THR A 76 -0.56 11.51 -10.93
N LYS A 77 0.32 11.75 -9.95
CA LYS A 77 0.19 12.82 -8.95
C LYS A 77 1.33 13.80 -9.16
N ASN A 78 1.00 15.01 -9.65
CA ASN A 78 1.98 16.03 -10.08
C ASN A 78 2.60 16.81 -8.91
N THR A 79 1.95 16.80 -7.75
CA THR A 79 2.37 17.47 -6.52
C THR A 79 2.51 16.43 -5.40
N PHE A 80 3.28 16.77 -4.36
CA PHE A 80 3.30 15.95 -3.15
C PHE A 80 1.95 16.05 -2.45
N GLU A 81 1.39 14.89 -2.12
CA GLU A 81 0.14 14.74 -1.39
C GLU A 81 0.38 13.80 -0.20
N LYS A 82 -0.25 14.09 0.93
CA LYS A 82 -0.19 13.24 2.12
C LYS A 82 -1.27 12.18 1.99
N PHE A 83 -0.87 10.92 2.07
CA PHE A 83 -1.77 9.78 2.22
C PHE A 83 -1.73 9.31 3.66
N SER A 84 -2.88 8.99 4.24
CA SER A 84 -3.02 8.52 5.61
C SER A 84 -4.05 7.41 5.71
N LEU A 85 -3.77 6.41 6.52
CA LEU A 85 -4.67 5.29 6.78
C LEU A 85 -4.70 4.95 8.27
N ASN A 86 -5.89 4.70 8.79
CA ASN A 86 -6.04 4.12 10.13
C ASN A 86 -5.55 2.66 10.11
N ILE A 87 -4.55 2.36 10.92
CA ILE A 87 -3.96 1.02 11.05
C ILE A 87 -4.14 0.46 12.46
N SER A 88 -5.13 0.95 13.20
CA SER A 88 -5.40 0.53 14.59
C SER A 88 -5.76 -0.96 14.68
N GLY A 89 -6.20 -1.57 13.58
CA GLY A 89 -6.39 -3.02 13.47
C GLY A 89 -5.10 -3.84 13.63
N LEU A 90 -3.92 -3.20 13.59
CA LEU A 90 -2.62 -3.83 13.86
C LEU A 90 -2.21 -3.74 15.35
N ALA A 91 -3.00 -3.07 16.20
CA ALA A 91 -2.74 -3.02 17.63
C ALA A 91 -2.65 -4.44 18.24
N GLY A 92 -1.74 -4.61 19.20
CA GLY A 92 -1.40 -5.89 19.81
C GLY A 92 -0.25 -6.65 19.12
N ASN A 93 0.24 -6.19 17.96
CA ASN A 93 1.37 -6.82 17.27
C ASN A 93 2.69 -6.11 17.57
N ALA A 94 3.67 -6.82 18.11
CA ALA A 94 5.01 -6.27 18.40
C ALA A 94 5.94 -6.29 17.17
N ASP A 95 5.59 -7.05 16.14
CA ASP A 95 6.46 -7.37 15.00
C ASP A 95 5.89 -6.85 13.67
N VAL A 96 5.53 -5.57 13.63
CA VAL A 96 4.93 -4.95 12.44
C VAL A 96 5.97 -4.28 11.57
N ALA A 97 5.97 -4.61 10.28
CA ALA A 97 6.85 -4.04 9.28
C ALA A 97 6.05 -3.57 8.06
N PHE A 98 6.50 -2.51 7.39
CA PHE A 98 5.85 -1.98 6.18
C PHE A 98 6.82 -1.95 5.00
N ARG A 99 6.31 -2.07 3.77
CA ARG A 99 7.08 -1.86 2.55
C ARG A 99 6.26 -1.19 1.46
N PHE A 100 6.98 -0.43 0.65
CA PHE A 100 6.50 0.13 -0.61
C PHE A 100 6.84 -0.86 -1.72
N VAL A 101 5.84 -1.35 -2.45
CA VAL A 101 6.01 -2.29 -3.56
C VAL A 101 5.63 -1.57 -4.85
N PHE A 102 6.64 -1.14 -5.58
CA PHE A 102 6.46 -0.68 -6.95
C PHE A 102 6.52 -1.86 -7.90
N ARG A 103 5.63 -1.89 -8.90
CA ARG A 103 5.68 -2.82 -10.02
C ARG A 103 5.32 -2.06 -11.29
N SER A 104 6.04 -2.39 -12.36
CA SER A 104 5.71 -1.97 -13.71
C SER A 104 5.21 -3.18 -14.49
N GLU A 105 4.33 -2.96 -15.47
CA GLU A 105 3.96 -4.03 -16.39
C GLU A 105 5.16 -4.38 -17.31
N THR A 106 5.19 -5.60 -17.84
CA THR A 106 6.36 -6.17 -18.51
C THR A 106 6.49 -5.86 -20.00
N THR A 107 5.62 -5.01 -20.54
CA THR A 107 5.46 -4.62 -21.95
C THR A 107 5.48 -3.10 -22.11
N GLY A 108 6.58 -2.49 -21.67
CA GLY A 108 6.97 -1.13 -22.07
C GLY A 108 7.36 -1.04 -23.54
#